data_AF-A0A2V3V4D2-F1
#
_entry.id   AF-A0A2V3V4D2-F1
#
_cell.length_a   1.000
_cell.length_b   1.000
_cell.length_c   1.000
_cell.angle_alpha   90.00
_cell.angle_beta   90.00
_cell.angle_gamma   90.00
#
_symmetry.space_group_name_H-M   'P 1'
#
loop_
_entity.id
_entity.type
_entity.pdbx_description
1 polymer ?
#
loop_
_entity_poly.entity_id
_entity_poly.type
_entity_poly.pdbx_seq_one_letter_code
_entity_poly.pdbx_strand_id
1 'polypeptide(L)'
;MEQTIGNLAAAVVNPDRATGFSTPALTQPWAGTMPATLSDDQMAELAMIARSPACALPPVDPKRFAKIMGSMAAVLPKRNVDDATGEAMLKIYHRMFGHQPEPALAFLAKQAIATCKWFPTIAECNEILAKWKRPADPRQGAREQIAEEMQARLDRDIAALRAGRVTQADVDAWPPRWRQIGITQGYLDADGTLRFSKEGAQ
;
A
#
# COMPACT_ATOMS: atom_id res chain seq x y z
N MET A 1 -30.55 42.24 28.81
CA MET A 1 -31.70 42.48 27.91
C MET A 1 -31.13 42.54 26.51
N GLU A 2 -30.97 41.36 25.89
CA GLU A 2 -31.95 40.78 24.94
C GLU A 2 -31.67 41.35 23.53
N GLN A 3 -30.98 40.65 22.63
CA GLN A 3 -31.47 39.52 21.81
C GLN A 3 -32.94 39.63 21.42
N THR A 4 -33.23 39.74 20.12
CA THR A 4 -34.39 39.15 19.40
C THR A 4 -34.13 39.39 17.90
N ILE A 5 -33.63 38.41 17.13
CA ILE A 5 -34.34 37.34 16.40
C ILE A 5 -35.09 37.85 15.15
N GLY A 6 -34.61 37.40 14.00
CA GLY A 6 -35.34 37.30 12.74
C GLY A 6 -34.85 36.05 12.02
N ASN A 7 -35.58 34.97 12.22
CA ASN A 7 -35.29 33.58 11.85
C ASN A 7 -36.12 33.20 10.61
N LEU A 8 -35.62 32.27 9.79
CA LEU A 8 -36.37 31.37 8.88
C LEU A 8 -37.09 32.02 7.67
N ALA A 9 -37.16 31.47 6.45
CA ALA A 9 -36.93 30.12 5.97
C ALA A 9 -36.69 30.07 4.44
N ALA A 10 -36.08 28.97 4.02
CA ALA A 10 -36.42 28.17 2.84
C ALA A 10 -36.16 28.75 1.42
N ALA A 11 -35.10 28.22 0.80
CA ALA A 11 -35.28 27.41 -0.39
C ALA A 11 -34.50 26.09 -0.21
N VAL A 12 -35.25 25.03 0.05
CA VAL A 12 -34.83 23.62 -0.02
C VAL A 12 -34.96 23.15 -1.47
N VAL A 13 -34.19 22.10 -1.80
CA VAL A 13 -34.11 21.31 -3.05
C VAL A 13 -33.00 21.74 -4.01
N ASN A 14 -31.80 21.18 -3.79
CA ASN A 14 -31.33 20.13 -4.70
C ASN A 14 -30.38 19.16 -3.97
N PRO A 15 -30.81 17.94 -3.62
CA PRO A 15 -29.95 16.90 -3.07
C PRO A 15 -29.31 16.11 -4.21
N ASP A 16 -28.53 16.76 -5.06
CA ASP A 16 -27.71 16.07 -6.05
C ASP A 16 -26.45 16.87 -6.35
N ARG A 17 -25.55 16.85 -5.38
CA ARG A 17 -24.11 17.02 -5.60
C ARG A 17 -23.43 16.25 -4.50
N ALA A 18 -23.55 14.93 -4.63
CA ALA A 18 -22.55 14.02 -4.11
C ALA A 18 -21.18 14.64 -4.39
N THR A 19 -20.44 14.82 -3.31
CA THR A 19 -19.00 14.97 -3.33
C THR A 19 -18.41 13.97 -4.33
N GLY A 20 -18.15 14.46 -5.53
CA GLY A 20 -17.30 13.80 -6.51
C GLY A 20 -15.87 13.85 -6.00
N PHE A 21 -15.59 13.16 -4.90
CA PHE A 21 -14.34 12.42 -4.80
C PHE A 21 -14.42 11.34 -5.89
N SER A 22 -14.23 11.77 -7.14
CA SER A 22 -13.62 10.92 -8.13
C SER A 22 -12.18 10.77 -7.68
N THR A 23 -11.99 9.95 -6.63
CA THR A 23 -10.85 9.04 -6.63
C THR A 23 -10.90 8.48 -8.04
N PRO A 24 -9.90 8.68 -8.92
CA PRO A 24 -9.77 7.73 -9.99
C PRO A 24 -9.73 6.42 -9.23
N ALA A 25 -10.77 5.60 -9.41
CA ALA A 25 -10.57 4.19 -9.20
C ALA A 25 -9.29 3.96 -10.01
N LEU A 26 -8.17 3.80 -9.31
CA LEU A 26 -7.19 2.84 -9.70
C LEU A 26 -8.02 1.56 -9.74
N THR A 27 -8.74 1.40 -10.85
CA THR A 27 -9.27 0.16 -11.33
C THR A 27 -8.01 -0.63 -11.43
N GLN A 28 -7.68 -1.32 -10.34
CA GLN A 28 -6.62 -2.28 -10.31
C GLN A 28 -7.02 -3.21 -11.45
N PRO A 29 -6.32 -3.19 -12.60
CA PRO A 29 -6.71 -4.04 -13.72
C PRO A 29 -6.58 -5.52 -13.35
N TRP A 30 -6.01 -5.79 -12.17
CA TRP A 30 -5.83 -7.07 -11.55
C TRP A 30 -6.96 -7.53 -10.59
N ALA A 31 -7.99 -6.72 -10.32
CA ALA A 31 -9.11 -7.09 -9.45
C ALA A 31 -10.15 -8.03 -10.10
N GLY A 32 -9.83 -8.58 -11.28
CA GLY A 32 -10.52 -9.74 -11.83
C GLY A 32 -9.87 -11.03 -11.31
N THR A 33 -10.64 -12.11 -11.20
CA THR A 33 -10.15 -13.47 -10.88
C THR A 33 -8.85 -13.74 -11.64
N MET A 34 -7.71 -13.64 -10.96
CA MET A 34 -6.42 -13.80 -11.60
C MET A 34 -6.27 -15.26 -12.05
N PRO A 35 -5.75 -15.50 -13.27
CA PRO A 35 -5.35 -16.84 -13.68
C PRO A 35 -4.27 -17.38 -12.73
N ALA A 36 -4.22 -18.70 -12.54
CA ALA A 36 -3.31 -19.37 -11.62
C ALA A 36 -1.80 -19.19 -11.94
N THR A 37 -1.47 -18.53 -13.04
CA THR A 37 -0.11 -18.22 -13.51
C THR A 37 -0.08 -16.84 -14.15
N LEU A 38 0.87 -15.99 -13.76
CA LEU A 38 1.07 -14.66 -14.35
C LEU A 38 1.69 -14.76 -15.75
N SER A 39 1.17 -13.99 -16.71
CA SER A 39 1.78 -13.88 -18.04
C SER A 39 3.10 -13.11 -17.99
N ASP A 40 3.92 -13.25 -19.04
CA ASP A 40 5.20 -12.54 -19.10
C ASP A 40 5.04 -11.01 -19.15
N ASP A 41 3.95 -10.51 -19.76
CA ASP A 41 3.60 -9.08 -19.77
C ASP A 41 3.23 -8.58 -18.36
N GLN A 42 2.47 -9.39 -17.60
CA GLN A 42 2.10 -9.07 -16.22
C GLN A 42 3.33 -9.09 -15.29
N MET A 43 4.23 -10.04 -15.51
CA MET A 43 5.52 -10.10 -14.83
C MET A 43 6.39 -8.87 -15.13
N ALA A 44 6.40 -8.40 -16.38
CA ALA A 44 7.12 -7.20 -16.76
C ALA A 44 6.54 -5.95 -16.08
N GLU A 45 5.21 -5.82 -16.01
CA GLU A 45 4.52 -4.72 -15.33
C GLU A 45 4.81 -4.71 -13.82
N LEU A 46 4.68 -5.85 -13.15
CA LEU A 46 5.03 -5.98 -11.73
C LEU A 46 6.50 -5.66 -11.49
N ALA A 47 7.39 -6.07 -12.40
CA ALA A 47 8.81 -5.77 -12.29
C ALA A 47 9.10 -4.26 -12.46
N MET A 48 8.30 -3.51 -13.21
CA MET A 48 8.39 -2.04 -13.26
C MET A 48 7.98 -1.42 -11.92
N ILE A 49 6.88 -1.90 -11.33
CA ILE A 49 6.40 -1.43 -10.02
C ILE A 49 7.45 -1.73 -8.93
N ALA A 50 7.97 -2.95 -8.88
CA ALA A 50 8.99 -3.39 -7.92
C ALA A 50 10.31 -2.59 -7.97
N ARG A 51 10.68 -2.10 -9.17
CA ARG A 51 11.91 -1.34 -9.46
C ARG A 51 11.74 0.17 -9.36
N SER A 52 10.53 0.68 -9.23
CA SER A 52 10.26 2.12 -9.10
C SER A 52 10.99 2.72 -7.87
N PRO A 53 11.33 4.02 -7.82
CA PRO A 53 12.07 4.66 -6.71
C PRO A 53 11.24 4.78 -5.43
N ALA A 54 11.83 4.59 -4.24
CA ALA A 54 11.14 4.54 -2.94
C ALA A 54 10.21 5.73 -2.78
N CYS A 55 8.90 5.49 -2.66
CA CYS A 55 7.94 6.54 -2.37
C CYS A 55 8.09 6.84 -0.88
N ALA A 56 9.12 7.61 -0.55
CA ALA A 56 9.21 8.25 0.74
C ALA A 56 8.01 9.19 0.83
N LEU A 57 7.11 8.93 1.78
CA LEU A 57 6.00 9.84 2.03
C LEU A 57 6.62 11.15 2.53
N PRO A 58 6.49 12.26 1.78
CA PRO A 58 7.05 13.51 2.22
C PRO A 58 6.35 13.98 3.50
N PRO A 59 7.02 14.79 4.33
CA PRO A 59 6.35 15.48 5.42
C PRO A 59 5.18 16.29 4.86
N VAL A 60 4.13 16.41 5.66
CA VAL A 60 2.94 17.16 5.25
C VAL A 60 3.28 18.62 4.91
N ASP A 61 2.66 19.15 3.87
CA ASP A 61 2.75 20.58 3.57
C ASP A 61 2.08 21.40 4.70
N PRO A 62 2.67 22.53 5.14
CA PRO A 62 2.12 23.34 6.24
C PRO A 62 0.66 23.80 6.02
N LYS A 63 0.24 24.07 4.78
CA LYS A 63 -1.16 24.45 4.48
C LYS A 63 -2.09 23.25 4.65
N ARG A 64 -1.64 22.07 4.22
CA ARG A 64 -2.39 20.81 4.42
C ARG A 64 -2.48 20.44 5.89
N PHE A 65 -1.40 20.60 6.65
CA PHE A 65 -1.39 20.43 8.09
C PHE A 65 -2.44 21.30 8.78
N ALA A 66 -2.46 22.60 8.48
CA ALA A 66 -3.42 23.55 9.03
C ALA A 66 -4.87 23.16 8.69
N LYS A 67 -5.11 22.66 7.46
CA LYS A 67 -6.43 22.17 7.04
C LYS A 67 -6.88 20.96 7.85
N ILE A 68 -6.00 19.98 8.09
CA ILE A 68 -6.30 18.77 8.86
C ILE A 68 -6.57 19.12 10.32
N MET A 69 -5.74 19.97 10.94
CA MET A 69 -5.96 20.42 12.32
C MET A 69 -7.22 21.30 12.43
N GLY A 70 -7.49 22.11 11.41
CA GLY A 70 -8.70 22.93 11.31
C GLY A 70 -9.97 22.10 11.26
N SER A 71 -9.99 20.96 10.53
CA SER A 71 -11.17 20.10 10.48
C SER A 71 -11.44 19.43 11.82
N MET A 72 -10.41 18.98 12.55
CA MET A 72 -10.58 18.49 13.92
C MET A 72 -11.11 19.58 14.85
N ALA A 73 -10.56 20.79 14.75
CA ALA A 73 -10.95 21.93 15.57
C ALA A 73 -12.38 22.42 15.28
N ALA A 74 -12.91 22.17 14.08
CA ALA A 74 -14.28 22.52 13.70
C ALA A 74 -15.31 21.53 14.24
N VAL A 75 -14.92 20.25 14.42
CA VAL A 75 -15.83 19.19 14.86
C VAL A 75 -15.78 18.98 16.37
N LEU A 76 -14.59 19.09 16.97
CA LEU A 76 -14.37 18.80 18.38
C LEU A 76 -14.47 20.08 19.22
N PRO A 77 -15.21 20.06 20.33
CA PRO A 77 -15.24 21.18 21.24
C PRO A 77 -13.83 21.40 21.83
N LYS A 78 -13.42 22.67 21.87
CA LYS A 78 -12.22 23.09 22.58
C LYS A 78 -12.62 23.45 24.01
N ARG A 79 -11.77 23.17 25.00
CA ARG A 79 -11.88 23.87 26.30
C ARG A 79 -11.73 25.35 26.00
N ASN A 80 -12.53 26.22 26.62
CA ASN A 80 -12.41 27.68 26.47
C ASN A 80 -10.97 28.09 26.79
N VAL A 81 -10.20 28.36 25.74
CA VAL A 81 -8.90 29.00 25.78
C VAL A 81 -9.00 30.16 24.81
N ASP A 82 -8.61 31.35 25.26
CA ASP A 82 -8.66 32.59 24.49
C ASP A 82 -8.08 32.41 23.08
N ASP A 83 -8.60 33.13 22.08
CA ASP A 83 -8.22 32.97 20.67
C ASP A 83 -6.70 33.09 20.41
N ALA A 84 -5.99 33.90 21.20
CA ALA A 84 -4.52 34.01 21.17
C ALA A 84 -3.81 32.68 21.50
N THR A 85 -4.45 31.82 22.27
CA THR A 85 -3.97 30.48 22.64
C THR A 85 -4.11 29.49 21.48
N GLY A 86 -5.05 29.71 20.56
CA GLY A 86 -5.32 28.82 19.43
C GLY A 86 -4.17 28.77 18.41
N GLU A 87 -3.58 29.92 18.09
CA GLU A 87 -2.44 29.99 17.17
C GLU A 87 -1.17 29.38 17.80
N ALA A 88 -0.93 29.65 19.08
CA ALA A 88 0.16 29.05 19.85
C ALA A 88 0.02 27.52 19.91
N MET A 89 -1.20 27.01 20.11
CA MET A 89 -1.50 25.59 20.06
C MET A 89 -1.15 25.00 18.70
N LEU A 90 -1.60 25.59 17.59
CA LEU A 90 -1.29 25.08 16.25
C LEU A 90 0.22 25.05 15.96
N LYS A 91 0.99 26.04 16.43
CA LYS A 91 2.46 26.05 16.31
C LYS A 91 3.10 24.90 17.08
N ILE A 92 2.63 24.60 18.29
CA ILE A 92 3.13 23.47 19.09
C ILE A 92 2.81 22.15 18.38
N TYR A 93 1.59 21.98 17.87
CA TYR A 93 1.20 20.77 17.14
C TYR A 93 2.02 20.63 15.85
N HIS A 94 2.28 21.71 15.12
CA HIS A 94 3.13 21.67 13.94
C HIS A 94 4.57 21.29 14.29
N ARG A 95 5.12 21.78 15.40
CA ARG A 95 6.45 21.39 15.86
C ARG A 95 6.52 19.89 16.19
N MET A 96 5.47 19.35 16.80
CA MET A 96 5.43 17.94 17.21
C MET A 96 5.11 16.99 16.05
N PHE A 97 4.27 17.39 15.10
CA PHE A 97 3.71 16.48 14.09
C PHE A 97 4.00 16.89 12.64
N GLY A 98 4.65 18.03 12.40
CA GLY A 98 4.96 18.52 11.04
C GLY A 98 5.92 17.62 10.26
N HIS A 99 6.65 16.73 10.93
CA HIS A 99 7.50 15.72 10.29
C HIS A 99 6.72 14.46 9.86
N GLN A 100 5.46 14.31 10.28
CA GLN A 100 4.64 13.15 9.95
C GLN A 100 4.10 13.27 8.52
N PRO A 101 3.94 12.14 7.81
CA PRO A 101 3.37 12.15 6.48
C PRO A 101 1.87 12.47 6.55
N GLU A 102 1.36 13.13 5.51
CA GLU A 102 -0.07 13.46 5.38
C GLU A 102 -1.05 12.31 5.68
N PRO A 103 -0.87 11.07 5.17
CA PRO A 103 -1.78 9.96 5.50
C PRO A 103 -1.80 9.58 6.98
N ALA A 104 -0.71 9.78 7.72
CA ALA A 104 -0.68 9.54 9.16
C ALA A 104 -1.51 10.61 9.91
N LEU A 105 -1.43 11.86 9.48
CA LEU A 105 -2.21 12.95 10.06
C LEU A 105 -3.69 12.89 9.70
N ALA A 106 -4.02 12.46 8.48
CA ALA A 106 -5.40 12.19 8.08
C ALA A 106 -6.00 11.06 8.93
N PHE A 107 -5.23 10.02 9.22
CA PHE A 107 -5.63 8.95 10.14
C PHE A 107 -5.83 9.49 11.56
N LEU A 108 -4.90 10.31 12.07
CA LEU A 108 -5.03 10.95 13.37
C LEU A 108 -6.34 11.76 13.45
N ALA A 109 -6.63 12.59 12.46
CA ALA A 109 -7.84 13.41 12.45
C ALA A 109 -9.11 12.57 12.43
N LYS A 110 -9.15 11.54 11.58
CA LYS A 110 -10.29 10.62 11.50
C LYS A 110 -10.53 9.91 12.82
N GLN A 111 -9.48 9.38 13.44
CA GLN A 111 -9.59 8.65 14.69
C GLN A 111 -9.95 9.57 15.84
N ALA A 112 -9.32 10.75 15.94
CA ALA A 112 -9.63 11.74 16.97
C ALA A 112 -11.10 12.19 16.91
N ILE A 113 -11.62 12.48 15.71
CA ILE A 113 -13.04 12.85 15.54
C ILE A 113 -13.96 11.70 15.96
N ALA A 114 -13.58 10.45 15.73
CA ALA A 114 -14.40 9.29 16.06
C ALA A 114 -14.37 8.93 17.56
N THR A 115 -13.26 9.16 18.26
CA THR A 115 -13.07 8.65 19.64
C THR A 115 -12.98 9.71 20.71
N CYS A 116 -12.51 10.91 20.39
CA CYS A 116 -12.27 11.95 21.38
C CYS A 116 -13.53 12.81 21.57
N LYS A 117 -13.92 13.04 22.83
CA LYS A 117 -15.02 13.96 23.16
C LYS A 117 -14.62 15.44 23.11
N TRP A 118 -13.32 15.69 23.22
CA TRP A 118 -12.69 17.01 23.24
C TRP A 118 -11.50 17.01 22.29
N PHE A 119 -10.99 18.19 21.93
CA PHE A 119 -9.78 18.28 21.14
C PHE A 119 -8.62 17.52 21.83
N PRO A 120 -7.99 16.53 21.15
CA PRO A 120 -7.04 15.61 21.78
C PRO A 120 -5.75 16.33 22.16
N THR A 121 -5.18 15.95 23.29
CA THR A 121 -3.84 16.35 23.73
C THR A 121 -2.75 15.72 22.86
N ILE A 122 -1.52 16.24 22.95
CA ILE A 122 -0.36 15.69 22.22
C ILE A 122 -0.11 14.22 22.58
N ALA A 123 -0.35 13.83 23.84
CA ALA A 123 -0.21 12.45 24.29
C ALA A 123 -1.23 11.52 23.61
N GLU A 124 -2.51 11.90 23.59
CA GLU A 124 -3.56 11.14 22.90
C GLU A 124 -3.32 11.07 21.39
N CYS A 125 -2.83 12.15 20.78
CA CYS A 125 -2.41 12.14 19.37
C CYS A 125 -1.28 11.13 19.11
N ASN A 126 -0.30 11.02 20.01
CA ASN A 126 0.76 10.01 19.90
C ASN A 126 0.21 8.59 20.06
N GLU A 127 -0.72 8.36 20.98
CA GLU A 127 -1.37 7.04 21.15
C GLU A 127 -2.18 6.62 19.92
N ILE A 128 -2.85 7.58 19.29
CA ILE A 128 -3.56 7.37 18.03
C ILE A 128 -2.55 7.05 16.92
N LEU A 129 -1.51 7.86 16.75
CA LEU A 129 -0.50 7.66 15.71
C LEU A 129 0.29 6.37 15.89
N ALA A 130 0.49 5.89 17.11
CA ALA A 130 1.11 4.60 17.37
C ALA A 130 0.34 3.42 16.75
N LYS A 131 -0.97 3.59 16.51
CA LYS A 131 -1.83 2.59 15.85
C LYS A 131 -1.81 2.71 14.33
N TRP A 132 -1.24 3.79 13.78
CA TRP A 132 -1.18 3.99 12.35
C TRP A 132 -0.20 2.99 11.72
N LYS A 133 -0.70 2.21 10.76
CA LYS A 133 0.12 1.38 9.90
C LYS A 133 0.27 2.08 8.56
N ARG A 134 1.52 2.22 8.11
CA ARG A 134 1.79 2.71 6.75
C ARG A 134 1.04 1.79 5.77
N PRO A 135 0.31 2.35 4.77
CA PRO A 135 -0.29 1.54 3.73
C PRO A 135 0.80 0.67 3.07
N ALA A 136 0.46 -0.58 2.75
CA ALA A 136 1.41 -1.54 2.20
C ALA A 136 2.15 -0.92 1.01
N ASP A 137 3.49 -1.05 0.99
CA ASP A 137 4.27 -0.59 -0.15
C ASP A 137 3.88 -1.46 -1.35
N PRO A 138 3.30 -0.91 -2.43
CA PRO A 138 2.89 -1.69 -3.59
C PRO A 138 4.06 -2.46 -4.22
N ARG A 139 5.31 -2.04 -3.97
CA ARG A 139 6.50 -2.82 -4.35
C ARG A 139 6.67 -4.11 -3.60
N GLN A 140 6.37 -4.11 -2.32
CA GLN A 140 6.57 -5.29 -1.50
C GLN A 140 5.62 -6.37 -2.00
N GLY A 141 4.34 -6.02 -2.19
CA GLY A 141 3.37 -6.91 -2.85
C GLY A 141 3.81 -7.35 -4.25
N ALA A 142 4.33 -6.43 -5.08
CA ALA A 142 4.81 -6.79 -6.41
C ALA A 142 6.03 -7.74 -6.36
N ARG A 143 6.96 -7.57 -5.43
CA ARG A 143 8.13 -8.44 -5.24
C ARG A 143 7.73 -9.83 -4.76
N GLU A 144 6.81 -9.88 -3.81
CA GLU A 144 6.27 -11.14 -3.28
C GLU A 144 5.57 -11.92 -4.40
N GLN A 145 4.72 -11.27 -5.20
CA GLN A 145 4.07 -11.91 -6.36
C GLN A 145 5.05 -12.41 -7.42
N ILE A 146 6.07 -11.62 -7.77
CA ILE A 146 7.13 -12.05 -8.69
C ILE A 146 7.86 -13.28 -8.13
N ALA A 147 8.17 -13.29 -6.83
CA ALA A 147 8.87 -14.39 -6.19
C ALA A 147 8.02 -15.67 -6.16
N GLU A 148 6.73 -15.55 -5.83
CA GLU A 148 5.78 -16.66 -5.83
C GLU A 148 5.62 -17.27 -7.23
N GLU A 149 5.44 -16.44 -8.26
CA GLU A 149 5.35 -16.92 -9.65
C GLU A 149 6.65 -17.60 -10.09
N MET A 150 7.80 -16.98 -9.82
CA MET A 150 9.10 -17.57 -10.16
C MET A 150 9.33 -18.91 -9.46
N GLN A 151 8.89 -19.05 -8.21
CA GLN A 151 8.96 -20.29 -7.48
C GLN A 151 7.99 -21.34 -8.06
N ALA A 152 6.76 -20.96 -8.39
CA ALA A 152 5.79 -21.85 -9.01
C ALA A 152 6.26 -22.37 -10.38
N ARG A 153 6.86 -21.51 -11.20
CA ARG A 153 7.45 -21.90 -12.48
C ARG A 153 8.62 -22.88 -12.29
N LEU A 154 9.52 -22.60 -11.35
CA LEU A 154 10.60 -23.52 -11.00
C LEU A 154 10.07 -24.89 -10.54
N ASP A 155 9.10 -24.91 -9.63
CA ASP A 155 8.56 -26.15 -9.08
C ASP A 155 7.88 -27.00 -10.16
N ARG A 156 7.16 -26.34 -11.09
CA ARG A 156 6.57 -26.98 -12.26
C ARG A 156 7.65 -27.59 -13.17
N ASP A 157 8.71 -26.85 -13.46
CA ASP A 157 9.74 -27.27 -14.40
C ASP A 157 10.62 -28.39 -13.80
N ILE A 158 10.90 -28.33 -12.49
CA ILE A 158 11.56 -29.43 -11.76
C ILE A 158 10.66 -30.67 -11.68
N ALA A 159 9.34 -30.51 -11.49
CA ALA A 159 8.41 -31.64 -11.51
C ALA A 159 8.36 -32.29 -12.92
N ALA A 160 8.37 -31.49 -13.98
CA ALA A 160 8.46 -31.99 -15.35
C ALA A 160 9.80 -32.69 -15.61
N LEU A 161 10.90 -32.15 -15.09
CA LEU A 161 12.23 -32.75 -15.15
C LEU A 161 12.23 -34.12 -14.49
N ARG A 162 11.75 -34.23 -13.24
CA ARG A 162 11.61 -35.51 -12.53
C ARG A 162 10.79 -36.55 -13.29
N ALA A 163 9.78 -36.09 -14.03
CA ALA A 163 8.92 -36.95 -14.85
C ALA A 163 9.53 -37.31 -16.22
N GLY A 164 10.75 -36.86 -16.53
CA GLY A 164 11.41 -37.10 -17.82
C GLY A 164 10.74 -36.41 -19.01
N ARG A 165 9.96 -35.35 -18.76
CA ARG A 165 9.15 -34.64 -19.78
C ARG A 165 9.79 -33.35 -20.31
N VAL A 166 11.04 -33.09 -19.93
CA VAL A 166 11.79 -31.88 -20.29
C VAL A 166 12.90 -32.25 -21.26
N THR A 167 13.03 -31.51 -22.35
CA THR A 167 14.09 -31.72 -23.35
C THR A 167 15.34 -30.90 -23.00
N GLN A 168 16.49 -31.22 -23.60
CA GLN A 168 17.72 -30.44 -23.37
C GLN A 168 17.55 -28.98 -23.82
N ALA A 169 16.81 -28.74 -24.90
CA ALA A 169 16.51 -27.39 -25.37
C ALA A 169 15.71 -26.58 -24.35
N ASP A 170 14.81 -27.22 -23.60
CA ASP A 170 14.05 -26.58 -22.53
C ASP A 170 14.98 -26.20 -21.36
N VAL A 171 15.89 -27.12 -20.97
CA VAL A 171 16.90 -26.86 -19.91
C VAL A 171 17.85 -25.73 -20.30
N ASP A 172 18.28 -25.68 -21.56
CA ASP A 172 19.19 -24.64 -22.06
C ASP A 172 18.54 -23.25 -22.03
N ALA A 173 17.22 -23.19 -22.19
CA ALA A 173 16.43 -21.96 -22.07
C ALA A 173 16.21 -21.52 -20.61
N TRP A 174 16.53 -22.35 -19.61
CA TRP A 174 16.31 -22.00 -18.21
C TRP A 174 17.26 -20.91 -17.69
N PRO A 175 16.80 -20.08 -16.74
CA PRO A 175 17.66 -19.16 -16.01
C PRO A 175 18.86 -19.90 -15.38
N PRO A 176 20.07 -19.30 -15.34
CA PRO A 176 21.27 -19.95 -14.82
C PRO A 176 21.11 -20.54 -13.42
N ARG A 177 20.36 -19.84 -12.55
CA ARG A 177 20.06 -20.30 -11.18
C ARG A 177 19.24 -21.58 -11.16
N TRP A 178 18.33 -21.79 -12.10
CA TRP A 178 17.49 -22.98 -12.16
C TRP A 178 18.28 -24.19 -12.64
N ARG A 179 19.18 -24.00 -13.62
CA ARG A 179 20.15 -25.03 -14.01
C ARG A 179 21.02 -25.46 -12.82
N GLN A 180 21.53 -24.51 -12.03
CA GLN A 180 22.30 -24.83 -10.83
C GLN A 180 21.50 -25.67 -9.82
N ILE A 181 20.20 -25.40 -9.66
CA ILE A 181 19.32 -26.19 -8.79
C ILE A 181 19.16 -27.61 -9.36
N GLY A 182 18.97 -27.76 -10.67
CA GLY A 182 18.92 -29.06 -11.34
C GLY A 182 20.21 -29.88 -11.17
N ILE A 183 21.38 -29.23 -11.25
CA ILE A 183 22.69 -29.86 -10.99
C ILE A 183 22.80 -30.30 -9.53
N THR A 184 22.45 -29.40 -8.60
CA THR A 184 22.54 -29.68 -7.15
C THR A 184 21.59 -30.81 -6.73
N GLN A 185 20.43 -30.93 -7.36
CA GLN A 185 19.48 -32.02 -7.14
C GLN A 185 19.83 -33.30 -7.92
N GLY A 186 20.90 -33.30 -8.72
CA GLY A 186 21.41 -34.47 -9.44
C GLY A 186 20.66 -34.84 -10.73
N TYR A 187 19.75 -33.97 -11.20
CA TYR A 187 19.00 -34.18 -12.45
C TYR A 187 19.77 -33.74 -13.70
N LEU A 188 20.76 -32.88 -13.52
CA LEU A 188 21.67 -32.40 -14.56
C LEU A 188 23.11 -32.77 -14.20
N ASP A 189 23.94 -33.03 -15.22
CA ASP A 189 25.40 -33.11 -15.06
C ASP A 189 26.01 -31.74 -14.77
N ALA A 190 27.29 -31.70 -14.36
CA ALA A 190 28.00 -30.47 -14.04
C ALA A 190 27.99 -29.44 -15.19
N ASP A 191 27.91 -29.90 -16.43
CA ASP A 191 27.84 -29.08 -17.64
C ASP A 191 26.39 -28.64 -18.00
N GLY A 192 25.39 -29.01 -17.20
CA GLY A 192 23.98 -28.67 -17.41
C GLY A 192 23.22 -29.59 -18.36
N THR A 193 23.82 -30.72 -18.76
CA THR A 193 23.19 -31.73 -19.61
C THR A 193 22.25 -32.64 -18.80
N LEU A 194 21.13 -33.04 -19.40
CA LEU A 194 20.17 -33.97 -18.82
C LEU A 194 20.82 -35.32 -18.50
N ARG A 195 20.73 -35.75 -17.24
CA ARG A 195 21.28 -37.03 -16.79
C ARG A 195 20.43 -38.26 -17.12
N PHE A 196 19.31 -38.11 -17.84
CA PHE A 196 18.44 -39.21 -18.24
C PHE A 196 19.13 -40.14 -19.23
N SER A 197 20.06 -40.94 -18.71
CA SER A 197 20.57 -42.12 -19.37
C SER A 197 19.45 -43.16 -19.34
N LYS A 198 19.05 -43.57 -20.54
CA LYS A 198 18.39 -44.83 -20.88
C LYS A 198 18.48 -45.89 -19.75
N GLU A 199 17.41 -46.07 -18.98
CA GLU A 199 17.13 -47.31 -18.28
C GLU A 199 15.61 -47.51 -18.27
N GLY A 200 15.14 -48.48 -19.05
CA GLY A 200 13.72 -48.68 -19.36
C GLY A 200 13.44 -49.11 -20.81
N ALA A 201 14.39 -49.75 -21.47
CA ALA A 201 14.08 -50.71 -22.53
C ALA A 201 14.27 -52.10 -21.94
N GLN A 202 13.21 -52.62 -21.30
CA GLN A 202 12.90 -54.04 -21.16
C GLN A 202 11.46 -54.19 -20.66
#